data_AF-A0A4Y3JBC1-F1
#
_entry.id   AF-A0A4Y3JBC1-F1
#
_cell.length_a   1.000
_cell.length_b   1.000
_cell.length_c   1.000
_cell.angle_alpha   90.00
_cell.angle_beta   90.00
_cell.angle_gamma   90.00
#
_symmetry.space_group_name_H-M   'P 1'
#
loop_
_entity.id
_entity.type
_entity.pdbx_description
1 polymer ?
#
loop_
_entity_poly.entity_id
_entity_poly.type
_entity_poly.pdbx_seq_one_letter_code
_entity_poly.pdbx_strand_id
1 'polypeptide(L)'
;MNYLNYLSPVISFFTKQNVVIKGRALGRTTWYLEVLSRKWPELDWDYSKDFCFNPRKIKRIADRKARRAFYQSFSQYKKSFKPRPKPKLKIFKDEWPSLEKWKASMLEATKTAAKRFSDTADAMAYAFHSLNYFKSQYSCAWDLAAIEE
;
A
#
# COMPACT_ATOMS: atom_id res chain seq x y z
N MET A 1 3.82 1.30 7.42
CA MET A 1 4.94 0.58 8.04
C MET A 1 4.47 -0.06 9.33
N ASN A 2 4.60 -1.38 9.46
CA ASN A 2 4.25 -2.10 10.69
C ASN A 2 5.41 -1.96 11.69
N TYR A 3 5.49 -0.80 12.35
CA TYR A 3 6.69 -0.39 13.10
C TYR A 3 7.05 -1.29 14.28
N LEU A 4 6.14 -2.12 14.79
CA LEU A 4 6.39 -2.89 16.02
C LEU A 4 5.97 -4.37 15.94
N ASN A 5 5.77 -4.91 14.73
CA ASN A 5 5.43 -6.32 14.56
C ASN A 5 6.47 -7.27 15.16
N TYR A 6 7.73 -6.84 15.23
CA TYR A 6 8.80 -7.62 15.83
C TYR A 6 8.59 -7.87 17.33
N LEU A 7 7.81 -7.05 18.05
CA LEU A 7 7.52 -7.25 19.48
C LEU A 7 6.45 -8.31 19.74
N SER A 8 5.79 -8.83 18.70
CA SER A 8 4.72 -9.83 18.82
C SER A 8 5.09 -11.04 19.70
N PRO A 9 6.30 -11.64 19.61
CA PRO A 9 6.70 -12.74 20.48
C PRO A 9 6.76 -12.36 21.97
N VAL A 10 7.17 -11.14 22.29
CA VAL A 10 7.28 -10.65 23.67
C VAL A 10 5.91 -10.32 24.23
N ILE A 11 5.07 -9.66 23.42
CA ILE A 11 3.69 -9.33 23.79
C ILE A 11 2.90 -10.60 24.03
N SER A 12 2.94 -11.57 23.10
CA SER A 12 2.24 -12.87 23.27
C SER A 12 2.72 -13.66 24.48
N PHE A 13 4.03 -13.62 24.78
CA PHE A 13 4.59 -14.22 26.00
C PHE A 13 4.06 -13.53 27.27
N PHE A 14 4.02 -12.19 27.26
CA PHE A 14 3.53 -11.40 28.40
C PHE A 14 2.03 -11.60 28.64
N THR A 15 1.21 -11.60 27.59
CA THR A 15 -0.25 -11.74 27.68
C THR A 15 -0.72 -13.19 27.80
N LYS A 16 0.22 -14.16 27.87
CA LYS A 16 -0.07 -15.61 27.91
C LYS A 16 -1.07 -16.04 26.82
N GLN A 17 -0.88 -15.53 25.60
CA GLN A 17 -1.72 -15.77 24.41
C GLN A 17 -3.18 -15.29 24.47
N ASN A 18 -3.66 -14.77 25.59
CA ASN A 18 -4.93 -14.06 25.63
C ASN A 18 -4.71 -12.65 25.04
N VAL A 19 -5.62 -12.16 24.20
CA VAL A 19 -5.63 -10.81 23.60
C VAL A 19 -4.85 -10.67 22.27
N VAL A 20 -5.51 -11.07 21.16
CA VAL A 20 -5.29 -10.46 19.83
C VAL A 20 -6.37 -9.40 19.62
N ILE A 21 -6.23 -8.21 20.21
CA ILE A 21 -7.16 -7.11 19.91
C ILE A 21 -6.60 -6.30 18.74
N LYS A 22 -7.15 -6.57 17.57
CA LYS A 22 -7.10 -5.71 16.39
C LYS A 22 -7.75 -4.37 16.76
N GLY A 23 -6.97 -3.29 16.88
CA GLY A 23 -7.46 -1.94 17.16
C GLY A 23 -6.32 -0.92 17.20
N ARG A 24 -6.63 0.33 16.87
CA ARG A 24 -5.72 1.42 16.40
C ARG A 24 -4.29 1.38 16.98
N ALA A 25 -3.32 1.36 16.06
CA ALA A 25 -1.97 0.79 16.21
C ALA A 25 -0.93 1.59 17.02
N LEU A 26 -1.22 2.81 17.46
CA LEU A 26 -0.21 3.72 18.04
C LEU A 26 -0.25 3.84 19.58
N GLY A 27 -1.43 3.74 20.21
CA GLY A 27 -1.56 3.90 21.67
C GLY A 27 -1.33 2.61 22.47
N ARG A 28 -1.61 1.44 21.90
CA ARG A 28 -1.36 0.16 22.58
C ARG A 28 0.12 -0.19 22.61
N THR A 29 0.83 0.17 21.55
CA THR A 29 2.25 -0.11 21.40
C THR A 29 3.09 0.64 22.40
N THR A 30 2.81 1.93 22.62
CA THR A 30 3.41 2.72 23.69
C THR A 30 3.09 2.15 25.07
N TRP A 31 1.83 1.76 25.32
CA TRP A 31 1.45 1.11 26.58
C TRP A 31 2.20 -0.20 26.84
N TYR A 32 2.26 -1.10 25.85
CA TYR A 32 3.02 -2.35 25.99
C TYR A 32 4.50 -2.06 26.22
N LEU A 33 5.08 -1.11 25.51
CA LEU A 33 6.48 -0.71 25.69
C LEU A 33 6.76 -0.18 27.09
N GLU A 34 5.83 0.57 27.68
CA GLU A 34 5.93 1.06 29.06
C GLU A 34 5.76 -0.06 30.09
N VAL A 35 4.82 -1.00 29.87
CA VAL A 35 4.64 -2.15 30.76
C VAL A 35 5.84 -3.09 30.71
N LEU A 36 6.38 -3.34 29.51
CA LEU A 36 7.56 -4.17 29.30
C LEU A 36 8.81 -3.54 29.91
N SER A 37 8.96 -2.20 29.84
CA SER A 37 10.10 -1.50 30.45
C SER A 37 10.06 -1.56 31.97
N ARG A 38 8.88 -1.43 32.58
CA ARG A 38 8.69 -1.61 34.02
C ARG A 38 8.99 -3.03 34.49
N LYS A 39 8.58 -4.04 33.71
CA LYS A 39 8.79 -5.46 34.06
C LYS A 39 10.23 -5.93 33.88
N TRP A 40 10.90 -5.42 32.85
CA TRP A 40 12.28 -5.77 32.53
C TRP A 40 13.16 -4.53 32.35
N PRO A 41 13.47 -3.82 33.45
CA PRO A 41 14.29 -2.60 33.39
C PRO A 41 15.74 -2.89 32.96
N GLU A 42 16.21 -4.13 33.17
CA GLU A 42 17.58 -4.58 32.86
C GLU A 42 17.99 -4.45 31.38
N LEU A 43 17.01 -4.33 30.48
CA LEU A 43 17.18 -4.36 29.02
C LEU A 43 17.61 -3.02 28.41
N ASP A 44 17.72 -1.95 29.21
CA ASP A 44 17.91 -0.55 28.76
C ASP A 44 16.99 -0.20 27.59
N TRP A 45 15.77 0.19 27.93
CA TRP A 45 14.79 0.59 26.94
C TRP A 45 15.08 2.00 26.43
N ASP A 46 15.06 2.16 25.12
CA ASP A 46 15.24 3.45 24.46
C ASP A 46 14.21 3.59 23.35
N TYR A 47 13.25 4.48 23.56
CA TYR A 47 12.13 4.70 22.67
C TYR A 47 12.48 5.54 21.44
N SER A 48 13.63 6.21 21.45
CA SER A 48 14.08 7.02 20.31
C SER A 48 14.70 6.19 19.18
N LYS A 49 15.11 4.95 19.47
CA LYS A 49 15.77 4.04 18.53
C LYS A 49 14.78 3.22 17.73
N ASP A 50 15.19 2.84 16.52
CA ASP A 50 14.45 1.90 15.65
C ASP A 50 14.14 0.55 16.33
N PHE A 51 15.01 0.12 17.25
CA PHE A 51 14.83 -1.07 18.08
C PHE A 51 14.84 -0.67 19.56
N CYS A 52 13.72 -0.92 20.24
CA CYS A 52 13.43 -0.32 21.55
C CYS A 52 14.25 -0.82 22.75
N PHE A 53 15.12 -1.82 22.62
CA PHE A 53 15.89 -2.36 23.75
C PHE A 53 17.26 -2.89 23.32
N ASN A 54 18.21 -2.96 24.25
CA ASN A 54 19.56 -3.45 23.93
C ASN A 54 19.63 -4.99 23.89
N PRO A 55 19.87 -5.62 22.72
CA PRO A 55 19.88 -7.08 22.62
C PRO A 55 21.03 -7.73 23.38
N ARG A 56 22.12 -7.00 23.67
CA ARG A 56 23.26 -7.53 24.45
C ARG A 56 22.89 -7.78 25.91
N LYS A 57 21.87 -7.09 26.42
CA LYS A 57 21.40 -7.19 27.80
C LYS A 57 20.36 -8.30 28.02
N ILE A 58 19.85 -8.94 26.96
CA ILE A 58 18.88 -10.06 27.05
C ILE A 58 19.39 -11.18 27.97
N LYS A 59 20.72 -11.43 28.01
CA LYS A 59 21.32 -12.46 28.85
C LYS A 59 21.14 -12.24 30.36
N ARG A 60 20.82 -11.02 30.79
CA ARG A 60 20.62 -10.66 32.22
C ARG A 60 19.29 -11.16 32.76
N ILE A 61 18.30 -11.32 31.89
CA ILE A 61 16.96 -11.81 32.25
C ILE A 61 17.07 -13.24 32.79
N ALA A 62 16.68 -13.45 34.05
CA ALA A 62 16.70 -14.77 34.68
C ALA A 62 15.82 -15.78 33.92
N ASP A 63 14.59 -15.37 33.58
CA ASP A 63 13.59 -16.21 32.93
C ASP A 63 14.02 -16.69 31.53
N ARG A 64 14.24 -18.00 31.39
CA ARG A 64 14.60 -18.64 30.11
C ARG A 64 13.53 -18.43 29.03
N LYS A 65 12.24 -18.53 29.39
CA LYS A 65 11.13 -18.37 28.45
C LYS A 65 11.04 -16.92 27.94
N ALA A 66 11.22 -15.95 28.85
CA ALA A 66 11.27 -14.54 28.49
C ALA A 66 12.46 -14.25 27.55
N ARG A 67 13.67 -14.74 27.88
CA ARG A 67 14.84 -14.63 27.00
C ARG A 67 14.57 -15.14 25.59
N ARG A 68 13.93 -16.31 25.46
CA ARG A 68 13.56 -16.88 24.16
C ARG A 68 12.66 -15.95 23.35
N ALA A 69 11.66 -15.34 23.99
CA ALA A 69 10.77 -14.38 23.34
C ALA A 69 11.52 -13.12 22.86
N PHE A 70 12.43 -12.59 23.68
CA PHE A 70 13.28 -11.45 23.30
C PHE A 70 14.26 -11.78 22.16
N TYR A 71 14.82 -12.99 22.12
CA TYR A 71 15.63 -13.42 20.98
C TYR A 71 14.80 -13.59 19.70
N GLN A 72 13.57 -14.08 19.82
CA GLN A 72 12.66 -14.20 18.69
C GLN A 72 12.26 -12.82 18.14
N SER A 73 11.96 -11.86 19.01
CA SER A 73 11.65 -10.49 18.57
C SER A 73 12.85 -9.84 17.87
N PHE A 74 14.05 -10.01 18.40
CA PHE A 74 15.28 -9.52 17.75
C PHE A 74 15.54 -10.18 16.38
N SER A 75 15.26 -11.48 16.25
CA SER A 75 15.34 -12.20 14.96
C SER A 75 14.34 -11.66 13.94
N GLN A 76 13.09 -11.39 14.37
CA GLN A 76 12.07 -10.79 13.51
C GLN A 76 12.44 -9.38 13.07
N TYR A 77 12.99 -8.57 13.99
CA TYR A 77 13.53 -7.25 13.67
C TYR A 77 14.60 -7.36 12.57
N LYS A 78 15.63 -8.20 12.74
CA LYS A 78 16.67 -8.41 11.70
C LYS A 78 16.11 -8.85 10.35
N LYS A 79 15.08 -9.70 10.33
CA LYS A 79 14.43 -10.14 9.08
C LYS A 79 13.75 -8.98 8.35
N SER A 80 13.25 -7.97 9.06
CA SER A 80 12.60 -6.81 8.45
C SER A 80 13.56 -5.90 7.66
N PHE A 81 14.85 -5.86 8.04
CA PHE A 81 15.88 -5.08 7.34
C PHE A 81 16.46 -5.76 6.10
N LYS A 82 16.22 -7.07 5.91
CA LYS A 82 16.76 -7.75 4.74
C LYS A 82 16.09 -7.17 3.49
N PRO A 83 16.85 -6.72 2.47
CA PRO A 83 16.25 -6.34 1.20
C PRO A 83 15.46 -7.54 0.71
N ARG A 84 14.14 -7.36 0.53
CA ARG A 84 13.32 -8.43 -0.03
C ARG A 84 13.87 -8.71 -1.42
N PRO A 85 14.12 -9.98 -1.79
CA PRO A 85 14.49 -10.27 -3.16
C PRO A 85 13.42 -9.69 -4.06
N LYS A 86 13.84 -8.91 -5.08
CA LYS A 86 12.91 -8.40 -6.09
C LYS A 86 12.12 -9.62 -6.60
N PRO A 87 10.77 -9.58 -6.62
CA PRO A 87 9.99 -10.71 -7.10
C PRO A 87 10.50 -11.02 -8.51
N LYS A 88 11.07 -12.22 -8.67
CA LYS A 88 11.45 -12.70 -10.00
C LYS A 88 10.14 -12.81 -10.77
N LEU A 89 9.96 -11.99 -11.80
CA LEU A 89 8.86 -12.16 -12.73
C LEU A 89 8.98 -13.60 -13.25
N LYS A 90 8.03 -14.47 -12.90
CA LYS A 90 7.90 -15.80 -13.49
C LYS A 90 7.35 -15.57 -14.89
N ILE A 91 8.22 -15.18 -15.80
CA ILE A 91 7.81 -15.12 -17.19
C ILE A 91 7.87 -16.55 -17.70
N PHE A 92 6.70 -17.17 -17.84
CA PHE A 92 6.57 -18.47 -18.48
C PHE A 92 6.96 -18.29 -19.95
N LYS A 93 8.09 -18.88 -20.33
CA LYS A 93 8.62 -18.83 -21.69
C LYS A 93 7.62 -19.39 -22.72
N ASP A 94 6.74 -20.27 -22.26
CA ASP A 94 5.76 -21.00 -23.08
C ASP A 94 4.43 -20.24 -23.27
N GLU A 95 4.18 -19.14 -22.53
CA GLU A 95 3.00 -18.30 -22.73
C GLU A 95 3.26 -17.13 -23.70
N TRP A 96 4.50 -16.94 -24.15
CA TRP A 96 4.82 -15.84 -25.04
C TRP A 96 4.36 -16.17 -26.47
N PRO A 97 3.43 -15.40 -27.06
CA PRO A 97 3.03 -15.61 -28.45
C PRO A 97 4.25 -15.46 -29.37
N SER A 98 4.28 -16.22 -30.45
CA SER A 98 5.32 -16.07 -31.48
C SER A 98 5.39 -14.61 -31.93
N LEU A 99 6.60 -14.14 -32.26
CA LEU A 99 6.88 -12.74 -32.58
C LEU A 99 5.95 -12.20 -33.70
N GLU A 100 5.58 -13.05 -34.64
CA GLU A 100 4.63 -12.75 -35.73
C GLU A 100 3.19 -12.56 -35.22
N LYS A 101 2.71 -13.47 -34.35
CA LYS A 101 1.37 -13.35 -33.73
C LYS A 101 1.28 -12.10 -32.86
N TRP A 102 2.35 -11.78 -32.13
CA TRP A 102 2.43 -10.57 -31.32
C TRP A 102 2.36 -9.29 -32.18
N LYS A 103 3.13 -9.24 -33.28
CA LYS A 103 3.08 -8.12 -34.23
C LYS A 103 1.69 -7.95 -34.85
N ALA A 104 1.05 -9.05 -35.26
CA ALA A 104 -0.30 -9.01 -35.82
C ALA A 104 -1.34 -8.49 -34.81
N SER A 105 -1.30 -8.99 -33.56
CA SER A 105 -2.18 -8.54 -32.49
C SER A 105 -1.99 -7.05 -32.15
N MET A 106 -0.75 -6.58 -32.11
CA MET A 106 -0.44 -5.15 -31.91
C MET A 106 -0.96 -4.28 -33.07
N LEU A 107 -0.85 -4.77 -34.32
CA LEU A 107 -1.37 -4.07 -35.50
C LEU A 107 -2.91 -3.97 -35.46
N GLU A 108 -3.60 -5.02 -35.03
CA GLU A 108 -5.07 -4.99 -34.89
C GLU A 108 -5.52 -4.06 -33.76
N ALA A 109 -4.81 -4.09 -32.62
CA ALA A 109 -5.10 -3.21 -31.48
C ALA A 109 -4.91 -1.73 -31.86
N THR A 110 -3.84 -1.41 -32.59
CA THR A 110 -3.56 -0.04 -33.05
C THR A 110 -4.60 0.44 -34.07
N LYS A 111 -5.01 -0.40 -35.04
CA LYS A 111 -6.10 -0.08 -35.97
C LYS A 111 -7.43 0.17 -35.24
N THR A 112 -7.75 -0.66 -34.25
CA THR A 112 -8.99 -0.52 -33.47
C THR A 112 -8.98 0.74 -32.63
N ALA A 113 -7.84 1.07 -32.02
CA ALA A 113 -7.69 2.33 -31.27
C ALA A 113 -7.84 3.55 -32.20
N ALA A 114 -7.17 3.55 -33.36
CA ALA A 114 -7.29 4.62 -34.34
C ALA A 114 -8.74 4.83 -34.79
N LYS A 115 -9.48 3.73 -35.06
CA LYS A 115 -10.90 3.79 -35.41
C LYS A 115 -11.76 4.36 -34.27
N ARG A 116 -11.50 3.98 -33.02
CA ARG A 116 -12.23 4.56 -31.88
C ARG A 116 -11.99 6.06 -31.76
N PHE A 117 -10.77 6.53 -32.00
CA PHE A 117 -10.48 7.96 -31.99
C PHE A 117 -11.18 8.69 -33.12
N SER A 118 -11.21 8.14 -34.35
CA SER A 118 -11.96 8.74 -35.47
C SER A 118 -13.45 8.80 -35.19
N ASP A 119 -14.06 7.69 -34.73
CA ASP A 119 -15.49 7.62 -34.45
C ASP A 119 -15.89 8.63 -33.34
N THR A 120 -15.02 8.81 -32.34
CA THR A 120 -15.23 9.79 -31.27
C THR A 120 -15.12 11.23 -31.78
N ALA A 121 -14.15 11.51 -32.64
CA ALA A 121 -13.98 12.83 -33.25
C ALA A 121 -15.17 13.20 -34.14
N ASP A 122 -15.66 12.27 -34.95
CA ASP A 122 -16.84 12.46 -35.81
C ASP A 122 -18.10 12.71 -34.97
N ALA A 123 -18.28 11.95 -33.88
CA ALA A 123 -19.40 12.15 -32.95
C ALA A 123 -19.35 13.55 -32.30
N MET A 124 -18.17 14.00 -31.88
CA MET A 124 -17.97 15.35 -31.32
C MET A 124 -18.23 16.44 -32.37
N ALA A 125 -17.76 16.27 -33.60
CA ALA A 125 -17.97 17.20 -34.70
C ALA A 125 -19.48 17.31 -35.04
N TYR A 126 -20.19 16.19 -35.10
CA TYR A 126 -21.63 16.16 -35.31
C TYR A 126 -22.40 16.82 -34.17
N ALA A 127 -22.02 16.55 -32.91
CA ALA A 127 -22.65 17.20 -31.75
C ALA A 127 -22.43 18.72 -31.75
N PHE A 128 -21.22 19.18 -32.11
CA PHE A 128 -20.92 20.61 -32.21
C PHE A 128 -21.68 21.27 -33.36
N HIS A 129 -21.72 20.64 -34.54
CA HIS A 129 -22.44 21.15 -35.69
C HIS A 129 -23.96 21.17 -35.45
N SER A 130 -24.53 20.13 -34.87
CA SER A 130 -25.96 20.08 -34.53
C SER A 130 -26.34 21.11 -33.48
N LEU A 131 -25.48 21.36 -32.48
CA LEU A 131 -25.66 22.42 -31.49
C LEU A 131 -25.60 23.82 -32.13
N ASN A 132 -24.67 24.07 -33.04
CA ASN A 132 -24.59 25.36 -33.75
C ASN A 132 -25.77 25.56 -34.71
N TYR A 133 -26.18 24.51 -35.42
CA TYR A 133 -27.36 24.53 -36.28
C TYR A 133 -28.62 24.80 -35.46
N PHE A 134 -28.81 24.09 -34.33
CA PHE A 134 -29.92 24.32 -33.41
C PHE A 134 -29.92 25.74 -32.87
N LYS A 135 -28.76 26.25 -32.42
CA LYS A 135 -28.63 27.67 -32.03
C LYS A 135 -29.06 28.58 -33.18
N SER A 136 -28.51 28.44 -34.38
CA SER A 136 -28.85 29.32 -35.51
C SER A 136 -30.34 29.32 -35.90
N GLN A 137 -31.05 28.21 -35.72
CA GLN A 137 -32.45 28.08 -36.12
C GLN A 137 -33.46 28.36 -35.00
N TYR A 138 -33.08 28.08 -33.75
CA TYR A 138 -34.00 28.12 -32.60
C TYR A 138 -33.55 29.08 -31.50
N SER A 139 -32.38 29.73 -31.61
CA SER A 139 -32.08 30.92 -30.78
C SER A 139 -32.90 32.09 -31.30
N CYS A 140 -34.17 32.11 -30.93
CA CYS A 140 -35.05 33.23 -31.19
C CYS A 140 -34.56 34.43 -30.36
N ALA A 141 -34.59 35.62 -30.94
CA ALA A 141 -34.13 36.90 -30.37
C ALA A 141 -34.82 37.34 -29.06
N TRP A 142 -35.65 36.49 -28.47
CA TRP A 142 -36.38 36.72 -27.21
C TRP A 142 -35.55 36.37 -25.96
N ASP A 143 -34.48 35.57 -26.07
CA ASP A 143 -33.59 35.26 -24.94
C ASP A 143 -32.55 36.36 -24.64
N LEU A 144 -32.53 37.46 -25.41
CA LEU A 144 -31.70 38.65 -25.12
C LEU A 144 -32.32 39.58 -24.04
N ALA A 145 -33.46 39.23 -23.46
CA ALA A 145 -34.13 40.05 -22.44
C ALA A 145 -33.69 39.76 -20.99
N ALA A 146 -32.65 38.96 -20.77
CA ALA A 146 -32.08 38.72 -19.46
C ALA A 146 -30.58 39.00 -19.48
N ILE A 147 -30.21 40.27 -19.29
CA ILE A 147 -29.01 40.83 -18.66
C ILE A 147 -28.81 42.23 -19.25
N GLU A 148 -29.33 43.24 -18.56
CA GLU A 148 -28.73 44.57 -18.41
C GLU A 148 -29.33 45.17 -17.11
N GLU A 149 -28.51 45.95 -16.40
CA GLU A 149 -28.65 46.44 -15.02
C GLU A 149 -29.98 47.08 -14.61
#